data_AF-A0A8B3LJZ2-F1
#
_entry.id   AF-A0A8B3LJZ2-F1
#
_cell.length_a   1.000
_cell.length_b   1.000
_cell.length_c   1.000
_cell.angle_alpha   90.00
_cell.angle_beta   90.00
_cell.angle_gamma   90.00
#
_symmetry.space_group_name_H-M   'P 1'
#
loop_
_entity.id
_entity.type
_entity.pdbx_description
1 polymer ?
#
loop_
_entity_poly.entity_id
_entity_poly.type
_entity_poly.pdbx_seq_one_letter_code
_entity_poly.pdbx_strand_id
1 'polypeptide(L)'
;GKEHFAFACDMVHFERGTKQRYGIGPIDQKRVEEGLNQFHTAAAILDAVLAERQWLVGNSVSYADFRMATFLPFNEAARLPLDDYSSVSRWYRRLEDIGAWRDPFKGMDAPELPPVPQTAVADQR
;
A
#
# COMPACT_ATOMS: atom_id res chain seq x y z
N GLY A 1 -14.35 -7.40 5.76
CA GLY A 1 -13.35 -8.33 5.19
C GLY A 1 -12.48 -7.68 4.11
N LYS A 2 -12.97 -7.54 2.87
CA LYS A 2 -12.19 -6.98 1.74
C LYS A 2 -12.00 -5.47 1.78
N GLU A 3 -12.92 -4.73 2.39
CA GLU A 3 -12.84 -3.26 2.46
C GLU A 3 -11.81 -2.76 3.48
N HIS A 4 -11.37 -3.56 4.46
CA HIS A 4 -10.50 -3.06 5.53
C HIS A 4 -9.04 -2.87 5.11
N PHE A 5 -8.45 -3.79 4.33
CA PHE A 5 -7.01 -3.72 4.04
C PHE A 5 -6.67 -2.53 3.14
N ALA A 6 -7.33 -2.43 1.97
CA ALA A 6 -7.08 -1.33 1.05
C ALA A 6 -7.43 0.03 1.65
N PHE A 7 -8.52 0.11 2.42
CA PHE A 7 -8.89 1.35 3.12
C PHE A 7 -7.88 1.74 4.20
N ALA A 8 -7.40 0.79 5.00
CA ALA A 8 -6.36 1.06 6.00
C ALA A 8 -5.05 1.54 5.34
N CYS A 9 -4.68 0.96 4.20
CA CYS A 9 -3.54 1.44 3.42
C CYS A 9 -3.75 2.88 2.94
N ASP A 10 -4.94 3.17 2.41
CA ASP A 10 -5.31 4.52 1.94
C ASP A 10 -5.25 5.55 3.07
N MET A 11 -5.79 5.25 4.26
CA MET A 11 -5.76 6.19 5.39
C MET A 11 -4.34 6.66 5.72
N VAL A 12 -3.38 5.73 5.78
CA VAL A 12 -1.97 6.06 6.07
C VAL A 12 -1.32 6.77 4.87
N HIS A 13 -1.57 6.27 3.66
CA HIS A 13 -1.04 6.85 2.42
C HIS A 13 -1.54 8.28 2.20
N PHE A 14 -2.79 8.57 2.53
CA PHE A 14 -3.38 9.90 2.41
C PHE A 14 -2.65 10.91 3.29
N GLU A 15 -2.39 10.54 4.55
CA GLU A 15 -1.71 11.41 5.50
C GLU A 15 -0.23 11.62 5.17
N ARG A 16 0.52 10.53 4.98
CA ARG A 16 1.98 10.57 4.77
C ARG A 16 2.40 10.85 3.34
N GLY A 17 1.55 10.53 2.36
CA GLY A 17 1.81 10.68 0.93
C GLY A 17 1.03 11.85 0.33
N THR A 18 -0.29 11.71 0.20
CA THR A 18 -1.13 12.65 -0.56
C THR A 18 -1.11 14.06 0.01
N LYS A 19 -1.33 14.24 1.32
CA LYS A 19 -1.33 15.57 1.94
C LYS A 19 0.02 16.26 1.81
N GLN A 20 1.10 15.51 1.94
CA GLN A 20 2.46 16.02 1.90
C GLN A 20 2.91 16.36 0.47
N ARG A 21 2.49 15.56 -0.52
CA ARG A 21 2.75 15.82 -1.94
C ARG A 21 2.07 17.08 -2.43
N TYR A 22 0.85 17.36 -1.95
CA TYR A 22 0.00 18.43 -2.49
C TYR A 22 -0.24 19.60 -1.54
N GLY A 23 0.43 19.65 -0.38
CA GLY A 23 0.30 20.76 0.56
C GLY A 23 -1.09 20.90 1.18
N ILE A 24 -1.84 19.81 1.34
CA ILE A 24 -3.22 19.81 1.86
C ILE A 24 -3.26 20.03 3.38
N GLY A 25 -2.12 19.92 4.07
CA GLY A 25 -1.97 20.22 5.49
C GLY A 25 -0.95 19.32 6.20
N PRO A 26 -0.71 19.55 7.50
CA PRO A 26 0.19 18.71 8.29
C PRO A 26 -0.39 17.30 8.45
N ILE A 27 0.48 16.33 8.73
CA ILE A 27 0.11 14.94 9.01
C ILE A 27 -0.72 14.89 10.30
N ASP A 28 -1.90 14.27 10.23
CA ASP A 28 -2.69 13.93 11.41
C ASP A 28 -2.25 12.56 11.94
N GLN A 29 -1.45 12.57 13.01
CA GLN A 29 -0.91 11.34 13.61
C GLN A 29 -2.01 10.41 14.13
N LYS A 30 -3.16 10.92 14.57
CA LYS A 30 -4.26 10.07 15.03
C LYS A 30 -4.84 9.25 13.89
N ARG A 31 -4.93 9.84 12.69
CA ARG A 31 -5.38 9.15 11.47
C ARG A 31 -4.37 8.11 11.00
N VAL A 32 -3.08 8.42 11.12
CA VAL A 32 -2.00 7.47 10.84
C VAL A 32 -2.07 6.27 11.79
N GLU A 33 -2.17 6.50 13.10
CA GLU A 33 -2.30 5.44 14.11
C GLU A 33 -3.56 4.60 13.90
N GLU A 34 -4.70 5.24 13.61
CA GLU A 34 -5.96 4.57 13.28
C GLU A 34 -5.78 3.67 12.04
N GLY A 35 -5.18 4.20 10.97
CA GLY A 35 -4.90 3.45 9.75
C GLY A 35 -3.95 2.27 9.99
N LEU A 36 -2.89 2.44 10.79
CA LEU A 36 -1.94 1.37 11.13
C LEU A 36 -2.61 0.27 11.96
N ASN A 37 -3.44 0.61 12.94
CA ASN A 37 -4.18 -0.38 13.73
C ASN A 37 -5.14 -1.21 12.86
N GLN A 38 -5.86 -0.56 11.95
CA GLN A 38 -6.72 -1.24 10.99
C GLN A 38 -5.91 -2.09 10.00
N PHE A 39 -4.75 -1.58 9.56
CA PHE A 39 -3.83 -2.29 8.69
C PHE A 39 -3.37 -3.59 9.36
N HIS A 40 -2.88 -3.53 10.60
CA HIS A 40 -2.41 -4.72 11.31
C HIS A 40 -3.49 -5.80 11.42
N THR A 41 -4.73 -5.40 11.74
CA THR A 41 -5.87 -6.31 11.83
C THR A 41 -6.18 -6.96 10.47
N ALA A 42 -6.26 -6.15 9.42
CA ALA A 42 -6.60 -6.63 8.08
C ALA A 42 -5.47 -7.44 7.44
N ALA A 43 -4.22 -7.03 7.65
CA ALA A 43 -3.01 -7.70 7.16
C ALA A 43 -2.85 -9.07 7.78
N ALA A 44 -3.12 -9.24 9.09
CA ALA A 44 -3.08 -10.55 9.73
C ALA A 44 -4.07 -11.55 9.10
N ILE A 45 -5.29 -11.10 8.81
CA ILE A 45 -6.32 -11.92 8.13
C ILE A 45 -5.88 -12.24 6.70
N LEU A 46 -5.40 -11.24 5.97
CA LEU A 46 -4.93 -11.39 4.59
C LEU A 46 -3.73 -12.35 4.51
N ASP A 47 -2.79 -12.25 5.46
CA ASP A 47 -1.61 -13.09 5.54
C ASP A 47 -2.00 -14.56 5.76
N ALA A 48 -2.94 -14.82 6.68
CA ALA A 48 -3.46 -16.17 6.92
C ALA A 48 -4.15 -16.75 5.66
N VAL A 49 -4.95 -15.95 4.95
CA VAL A 49 -5.57 -16.38 3.68
C VAL A 49 -4.52 -16.67 2.61
N LEU A 50 -3.48 -15.84 2.51
CA LEU A 50 -2.42 -15.98 1.54
C LEU A 50 -1.41 -17.06 1.94
N ALA A 51 -1.34 -17.52 3.18
CA ALA A 51 -0.43 -18.58 3.61
C ALA A 51 -0.59 -19.85 2.76
N GLU A 52 -1.83 -20.16 2.38
CA GLU A 52 -2.19 -21.34 1.58
C GLU A 52 -2.38 -21.03 0.09
N ARG A 53 -2.22 -19.77 -0.33
CA ARG A 53 -2.62 -19.30 -1.67
C ARG A 53 -1.56 -18.45 -2.34
N GLN A 54 -1.52 -18.58 -3.65
CA GLN A 54 -0.65 -17.75 -4.48
C GLN A 54 -1.31 -16.41 -4.83
N TRP A 55 -2.62 -16.42 -5.11
CA TRP A 55 -3.43 -15.27 -5.48
C TRP A 55 -4.71 -15.30 -4.65
N LEU A 56 -5.41 -14.16 -4.55
CA LEU A 56 -6.59 -14.07 -3.69
C LEU A 56 -7.74 -14.99 -4.14
N VAL A 57 -7.85 -15.23 -5.44
CA VAL A 57 -8.91 -16.06 -6.03
C VAL A 57 -8.34 -16.93 -7.15
N GLY A 58 -8.63 -18.23 -7.11
CA GLY A 58 -8.19 -19.18 -8.13
C GLY A 58 -6.67 -19.40 -8.12
N ASN A 59 -6.15 -19.81 -9.28
CA ASN A 59 -4.75 -20.22 -9.45
C ASN A 59 -3.93 -19.22 -10.30
N SER A 60 -4.50 -18.07 -10.64
CA SER A 60 -3.86 -17.01 -11.43
C SER A 60 -4.23 -15.63 -10.90
N VAL A 61 -3.43 -14.62 -11.27
CA VAL A 61 -3.69 -13.23 -10.90
C VAL A 61 -5.05 -12.79 -11.42
N SER A 62 -5.77 -12.02 -10.61
CA SER A 62 -7.10 -11.52 -10.95
C SER A 62 -7.24 -10.04 -10.56
N TYR A 63 -8.36 -9.43 -10.96
CA TYR A 63 -8.72 -8.09 -10.50
C TYR A 63 -8.75 -7.96 -8.97
N ALA A 64 -9.04 -9.05 -8.24
CA ALA A 64 -9.04 -9.02 -6.77
C ALA A 64 -7.67 -8.63 -6.22
N ASP A 65 -6.59 -9.11 -6.83
CA ASP A 65 -5.21 -8.84 -6.40
C ASP A 65 -4.86 -7.36 -6.63
N PHE A 66 -5.09 -6.86 -7.84
CA PHE A 66 -4.83 -5.45 -8.19
C PHE A 66 -5.65 -4.48 -7.34
N ARG A 67 -6.93 -4.79 -7.11
CA ARG A 67 -7.81 -3.97 -6.27
C ARG A 67 -7.36 -3.95 -4.81
N MET A 68 -6.82 -5.06 -4.31
CA MET A 68 -6.34 -5.15 -2.94
C MET A 68 -5.00 -4.43 -2.76
N ALA A 69 -4.13 -4.47 -3.77
CA ALA A 69 -2.79 -3.89 -3.72
C ALA A 69 -2.72 -2.41 -4.14
N THR A 70 -3.83 -1.76 -4.50
CA THR A 70 -3.88 -0.44 -5.17
C THR A 70 -3.03 0.65 -4.50
N PHE A 71 -2.84 0.62 -3.17
CA PHE A 71 -2.06 1.62 -2.43
C PHE A 71 -0.62 1.20 -2.10
N LEU A 72 -0.28 -0.08 -2.28
CA LEU A 72 1.03 -0.61 -1.93
C LEU A 72 2.19 -0.07 -2.79
N PRO A 73 2.01 0.30 -4.09
CA PRO A 73 3.05 0.98 -4.86
C PRO A 73 3.57 2.28 -4.23
N PHE A 74 2.80 2.88 -3.32
CA PHE A 74 3.18 4.11 -2.64
C PHE A 74 3.71 3.88 -1.22
N ASN A 75 4.10 2.65 -0.89
CA ASN A 75 4.51 2.31 0.47
C ASN A 75 5.82 2.98 0.91
N GLU A 76 6.62 3.51 -0.02
CA GLU A 76 7.76 4.36 0.33
C GLU A 76 7.31 5.52 1.24
N ALA A 77 6.24 6.24 0.87
CA ALA A 77 5.71 7.31 1.70
C ALA A 77 4.85 6.78 2.86
N ALA A 78 4.02 5.76 2.63
CA ALA A 78 3.07 5.28 3.64
C ALA A 78 3.75 4.57 4.82
N ARG A 79 4.91 3.92 4.60
CA ARG A 79 5.67 3.18 5.62
C ARG A 79 4.80 2.14 6.36
N LEU A 80 3.92 1.44 5.64
CA LEU A 80 3.17 0.32 6.18
C LEU A 80 4.14 -0.84 6.47
N PRO A 81 4.00 -1.54 7.61
CA PRO A 81 4.90 -2.61 8.01
C PRO A 81 4.56 -3.93 7.28
N LEU A 82 4.74 -3.96 5.96
CA LEU A 82 4.44 -5.15 5.14
C LEU A 82 5.34 -6.34 5.50
N ASP A 83 6.59 -6.08 5.89
CA ASP A 83 7.56 -7.13 6.20
C ASP A 83 7.21 -7.95 7.46
N ASP A 84 6.31 -7.44 8.31
CA ASP A 84 5.75 -8.19 9.45
C ASP A 84 4.80 -9.32 8.99
N TYR A 85 4.40 -9.33 7.72
CA TYR A 85 3.41 -10.23 7.14
C TYR A 85 4.00 -10.97 5.93
N SER A 86 4.62 -12.12 6.20
CA SER A 86 5.45 -12.84 5.21
C SER A 86 4.69 -13.24 3.93
N SER A 87 3.43 -13.67 4.03
CA SER A 87 2.61 -14.08 2.89
C SER A 87 2.05 -12.88 2.13
N VAL A 88 1.70 -11.79 2.81
CA VAL A 88 1.34 -10.51 2.17
C VAL A 88 2.54 -9.95 1.41
N SER A 89 3.71 -9.91 2.03
CA SER A 89 4.96 -9.49 1.39
C SER A 89 5.30 -10.32 0.17
N ARG A 90 5.19 -11.65 0.27
CA ARG A 90 5.41 -12.58 -0.86
C ARG A 90 4.42 -12.32 -1.99
N TRP A 91 3.14 -12.15 -1.67
CA TRP A 91 2.08 -11.85 -2.65
C TRP A 91 2.33 -10.52 -3.35
N TYR A 92 2.67 -9.47 -2.61
CA TYR A 92 2.94 -8.16 -3.18
C TYR A 92 4.17 -8.15 -4.08
N ARG A 93 5.28 -8.79 -3.69
CA ARG A 93 6.47 -8.94 -4.56
C ARG A 93 6.13 -9.61 -5.89
N ARG A 94 5.22 -10.59 -5.89
CA ARG A 94 4.74 -11.23 -7.13
C ARG A 94 3.94 -10.27 -8.02
N LEU A 95 3.14 -9.39 -7.43
CA LEU A 95 2.50 -8.32 -8.19
C LEU A 95 3.54 -7.37 -8.77
N GLU A 96 4.57 -7.01 -8.00
CA GLU A 96 5.67 -6.17 -8.48
C GLU A 96 6.44 -6.82 -9.64
N ASP A 97 6.50 -8.15 -9.75
CA ASP A 97 7.08 -8.84 -10.91
C ASP A 97 6.31 -8.62 -12.23
N ILE A 98 5.06 -8.16 -12.16
CA ILE A 98 4.27 -7.83 -13.35
C ILE A 98 4.70 -6.45 -13.84
N GLY A 99 5.37 -6.40 -15.00
CA GLY A 99 5.91 -5.14 -15.55
C GLY A 99 4.88 -4.02 -15.70
N ALA A 100 3.67 -4.35 -16.17
CA ALA A 100 2.58 -3.38 -16.31
C ALA A 100 1.97 -2.92 -14.98
N TRP A 101 2.27 -3.60 -13.87
CA TRP A 101 1.91 -3.15 -12.53
C TRP A 101 3.00 -2.28 -11.91
N ARG A 102 4.27 -2.70 -12.02
CA ARG A 102 5.42 -1.96 -11.50
C ARG A 102 5.61 -0.61 -12.18
N ASP A 103 5.39 -0.55 -13.49
CA ASP A 103 5.55 0.64 -14.31
C ASP A 103 4.40 0.73 -15.31
N PRO A 104 3.20 1.14 -14.86
CA PRO A 104 1.97 1.12 -15.67
C PRO A 104 1.98 2.15 -16.80
N PHE A 105 2.84 3.16 -16.72
CA PHE A 105 2.95 4.23 -17.70
C PHE A 105 4.18 4.08 -18.61
N LYS A 106 4.89 2.95 -18.55
CA LYS A 106 6.07 2.71 -19.37
C LYS A 106 5.81 2.97 -20.85
N GLY A 107 6.55 3.93 -21.42
CA GLY A 107 6.43 4.30 -22.84
C GLY A 107 5.26 5.25 -23.15
N MET A 108 4.57 5.76 -22.14
CA MET A 108 3.60 6.85 -22.25
C MET A 108 4.26 8.19 -21.90
N ASP A 109 3.75 9.28 -22.47
CA ASP A 109 4.06 10.64 -22.02
C ASP A 109 3.24 10.94 -20.75
N ALA A 110 3.70 10.40 -19.62
CA ALA A 110 3.10 10.59 -18.32
C ALA A 110 4.09 11.35 -17.41
N PRO A 111 3.74 12.53 -16.90
CA PRO A 111 4.62 13.28 -16.02
C PRO A 111 4.82 12.52 -14.70
N GLU A 112 6.04 12.59 -14.15
CA GLU A 112 6.29 12.07 -12.80
C GLU A 112 5.48 12.83 -11.75
N LEU A 113 5.07 12.11 -10.70
CA LEU A 113 4.41 12.74 -9.56
C LEU A 113 5.41 13.62 -8.79
N PRO A 114 4.99 14.78 -8.26
CA PRO A 114 5.84 15.55 -7.36
C PRO A 114 6.35 14.68 -6.19
N PRO A 115 7.62 14.83 -5.78
CA PRO A 115 8.18 14.04 -4.69
C PRO A 115 7.48 14.39 -3.37
N VAL A 116 7.43 13.42 -2.46
CA VAL A 116 7.00 13.67 -1.08
C VAL A 116 8.19 14.24 -0.30
N PRO A 117 8.08 15.40 0.37
CA PRO A 117 9.20 15.99 1.12
C PRO A 117 9.72 15.06 2.22
N GLN A 118 11.05 14.83 2.27
CA GLN A 118 11.68 13.91 3.23
C GLN A 118 11.48 14.32 4.71
N THR A 119 11.37 15.62 4.99
CA THR A 119 11.10 16.16 6.33
C THR A 119 9.75 15.72 6.89
N ALA A 120 8.74 15.51 6.03
CA ALA A 120 7.42 15.07 6.46
C ALA A 120 7.41 13.61 6.98
N VAL A 121 8.41 12.81 6.59
CA VAL A 121 8.52 11.38 6.94
C VAL A 121 9.49 11.15 8.12
N ALA A 122 10.42 12.07 8.36
CA ALA A 122 11.46 11.93 9.39
C ALA A 122 11.01 12.30 10.82
N ASP A 123 10.02 13.19 10.99
CA ASP A 123 9.49 13.65 12.28
C ASP A 123 8.65 12.60 13.05
N GLN A 124 8.83 11.31 12.74
CA GLN A 124 7.99 10.20 13.24
C GLN A 124 8.80 9.04 13.84
N ARG A 125 10.07 9.28 14.20
CA ARG A 125 10.92 8.32 14.95
C ARG A 125 10.96 8.64 16.43
#